data_AF-A0A3A5RR55-F1
#
_entry.id   AF-A0A3A5RR55-F1
#
_cell.length_a   1.000
_cell.length_b   1.000
_cell.length_c   1.000
_cell.angle_alpha   90.00
_cell.angle_beta   90.00
_cell.angle_gamma   90.00
#
_symmetry.space_group_name_H-M   'P 1'
#
loop_
_entity.id
_entity.type
_entity.pdbx_description
1 polymer ?
#
loop_
_entity_poly.entity_id
_entity_poly.type
_entity_poly.pdbx_seq_one_letter_code
_entity_poly.pdbx_strand_id
1 'polypeptide(L)'
;MRKATRTQWIKFSIVTLLYLAFLVWVKSWLGLIVLPFIFDIYISKKIPWGFWKKSENPAVRSIMSWVDAIVFALVAVYFVNIYVFQNYQIPSSSLEKSLLVGDFLYVSKMSYGPRVPNTPLSMPLAQHTLPVFNTKSYIEWPQWEYKRVPGFGKVKLNDIVVFNFPAGDTVATNFQQTDFYTLAYEEGKRAYPNKVNMDSLTRKQQRTVYDLYYNAGRNLIRSNPRMYGDIVIRPVDRRENYVKRCVGLPGDTLQIKKGQVYIDGKAIENPTEMQFNYFVQTTGPYITDDMFRELGISKEDQTLMTDGLGWEENLIEMGLDRRDAQGRLAPVYHLPLTKKMYETLSGNKKLISNIIIEPGEFSGQMYPLNLYTKWDRNNYGPIWIPAKGATIKLTEDNLPIYERCIVAYEGNKLEVKEDGIYINGEKTDSYTFNMDYYWMMGDNRDKSADSRYWGFVPEDHVVGKPIVVWLSLDKDRGWFDGKIRWNRIFKWVDGIK
;
A
#
# COMPACT_ATOMS: atom_id res chain seq x y z
N MET A 1 45.93 8.45 33.99
CA MET A 1 45.02 7.87 32.98
C MET A 1 45.49 6.46 32.64
N ARG A 2 44.64 5.43 32.74
CA ARG A 2 45.00 4.08 32.24
C ARG A 2 45.27 4.17 30.75
N LYS A 3 46.48 3.81 30.28
CA LYS A 3 46.79 3.74 28.85
C LYS A 3 45.91 2.65 28.21
N ALA A 4 45.24 2.98 27.11
CA ALA A 4 44.44 2.01 26.36
C ALA A 4 45.34 0.90 25.80
N THR A 5 44.89 -0.35 25.90
CA THR A 5 45.64 -1.51 25.42
C THR A 5 45.64 -1.61 23.90
N ARG A 6 46.59 -2.36 23.32
CA ARG A 6 46.64 -2.64 21.88
C ARG A 6 45.32 -3.24 21.38
N THR A 7 44.72 -4.13 22.15
CA THR A 7 43.42 -4.76 21.83
C THR A 7 42.28 -3.74 21.79
N GLN A 8 42.27 -2.73 22.67
CA GLN A 8 41.27 -1.66 22.62
C GLN A 8 41.40 -0.82 21.35
N TRP A 9 42.63 -0.47 20.95
CA TRP A 9 42.89 0.23 19.70
C TRP A 9 42.46 -0.58 18.47
N ILE A 10 42.77 -1.88 18.42
CA ILE A 10 42.34 -2.75 17.30
C ILE A 10 40.80 -2.78 17.20
N LYS A 11 40.09 -3.00 18.32
CA LYS A 11 38.62 -3.03 18.33
C LYS A 11 38.03 -1.68 17.93
N PHE A 12 38.56 -0.58 18.46
CA PHE A 12 38.16 0.77 18.07
C PHE A 12 38.32 1.01 16.58
N SER A 13 39.47 0.66 16.00
CA SER A 13 39.74 0.83 14.57
C SER A 13 38.78 0.02 13.71
N ILE A 14 38.52 -1.25 14.05
CA ILE A 14 37.58 -2.10 13.30
C ILE A 14 36.17 -1.49 13.32
N VAL A 15 35.66 -1.16 14.51
CA VAL A 15 34.30 -0.59 14.65
C VAL A 15 34.19 0.76 13.96
N THR A 16 35.21 1.60 14.06
CA THR A 16 35.26 2.90 13.39
C THR A 16 35.27 2.75 11.87
N LEU A 17 36.06 1.84 11.31
CA LEU A 17 36.10 1.58 9.87
C LEU A 17 34.75 1.06 9.35
N LEU A 18 34.11 0.12 10.06
CA LEU A 18 32.79 -0.38 9.71
C LEU A 18 31.73 0.72 9.77
N TYR A 19 31.76 1.56 10.82
CA TYR A 19 30.84 2.67 10.97
C TYR A 19 31.04 3.75 9.89
N LEU A 20 32.28 4.09 9.57
CA LEU A 20 32.61 5.02 8.49
C LEU A 20 32.16 4.47 7.13
N ALA A 21 32.37 3.18 6.86
CA ALA A 21 31.86 2.53 5.65
C ALA A 21 30.31 2.61 5.57
N PHE A 22 29.63 2.43 6.71
CA PHE A 22 28.18 2.63 6.80
C PHE A 22 27.77 4.09 6.53
N LEU A 23 28.47 5.08 7.09
CA LEU A 23 28.16 6.50 6.83
C LEU A 23 28.39 6.89 5.36
N VAL A 24 29.43 6.34 4.73
CA VAL A 24 29.69 6.50 3.30
C VAL A 24 28.54 5.91 2.49
N TRP A 25 28.08 4.71 2.83
CA TRP A 25 26.96 4.05 2.15
C TRP A 25 25.64 4.84 2.30
N VAL A 26 25.32 5.29 3.51
CA VAL A 26 24.13 6.12 3.78
C VAL A 26 24.28 7.57 3.29
N LYS A 27 25.51 7.96 2.90
CA LYS A 27 25.90 9.32 2.51
C LYS A 27 25.48 10.37 3.55
N SER A 28 25.58 10.05 4.84
CA SER A 28 25.13 10.93 5.94
C SER A 28 26.28 11.23 6.89
N TRP A 29 26.82 12.44 6.81
CA TRP A 29 27.98 12.86 7.61
C TRP A 29 27.62 13.37 9.00
N LEU A 30 26.34 13.65 9.28
CA LEU A 30 25.87 13.95 10.64
C LEU A 30 26.18 12.81 11.61
N GLY A 31 26.26 11.57 11.13
CA GLY A 31 26.65 10.43 11.93
C GLY A 31 28.06 10.51 12.52
N LEU A 32 28.94 11.40 12.02
CA LEU A 32 30.27 11.61 12.62
C LEU A 32 30.19 12.02 14.09
N ILE A 33 29.06 12.58 14.55
CA ILE A 33 28.79 12.86 15.96
C ILE A 33 28.87 11.62 16.86
N VAL A 34 28.70 10.42 16.30
CA VAL A 34 28.79 9.14 17.04
C VAL A 34 30.24 8.70 17.27
N LEU A 35 31.20 9.18 16.46
CA LEU A 35 32.61 8.78 16.57
C LEU A 35 33.25 9.12 17.93
N PRO A 36 33.03 10.31 18.54
CA PRO A 36 33.47 10.58 19.91
C PRO A 36 32.94 9.58 20.94
N PHE A 37 31.70 9.09 20.78
CA PHE A 37 31.12 8.09 21.67
C PHE A 37 31.74 6.72 21.45
N ILE A 38 31.99 6.32 20.19
CA ILE A 38 32.74 5.09 19.89
C ILE A 38 34.15 5.17 20.50
N PHE A 39 34.84 6.30 20.31
CA PHE A 39 36.14 6.54 20.92
C PHE A 39 36.10 6.46 22.44
N ASP A 40 35.07 7.02 23.08
CA ASP A 40 34.91 6.92 24.53
C ASP A 40 34.62 5.50 25.01
N ILE A 41 33.77 4.76 24.30
CA ILE A 41 33.44 3.36 24.56
C ILE A 41 34.68 2.48 24.54
N TYR A 42 35.68 2.73 23.69
CA TYR A 42 36.87 1.88 23.60
C TYR A 42 38.13 2.45 24.28
N ILE A 43 38.35 3.76 24.18
CA ILE A 43 39.62 4.43 24.51
C ILE A 43 39.49 5.34 25.74
N SER A 44 38.75 6.46 25.66
CA SER A 44 38.81 7.48 26.72
C SER A 44 38.08 7.12 28.01
N LYS A 45 37.00 6.32 27.93
CA LYS A 45 36.24 5.82 29.09
C LYS A 45 35.84 6.92 30.10
N LYS A 46 35.61 8.14 29.63
CA LYS A 46 35.17 9.29 30.44
C LYS A 46 33.72 9.11 30.86
N ILE A 47 32.87 8.59 29.98
CA ILE A 47 31.48 8.28 30.32
C ILE A 47 31.45 6.91 31.02
N PRO A 48 30.85 6.82 32.22
CA PRO A 48 30.82 5.56 32.96
C PRO A 48 29.67 4.66 32.44
N TRP A 49 29.76 4.22 31.18
CA TRP A 49 28.75 3.40 30.48
C TRP A 49 28.25 2.18 31.28
N GLY A 50 29.09 1.62 32.16
CA GLY A 50 28.75 0.50 33.04
C GLY A 50 28.81 0.84 34.52
N PHE A 51 28.48 2.07 34.94
CA PHE A 51 28.54 2.50 36.35
C PHE A 51 27.77 1.53 37.26
N TRP A 52 26.62 1.04 36.79
CA TRP A 52 25.75 0.13 37.51
C TRP A 52 26.41 -1.20 37.85
N LYS A 53 27.40 -1.66 37.08
CA LYS A 53 28.15 -2.91 37.36
C LYS A 53 28.95 -2.83 38.67
N LYS A 54 29.25 -1.61 39.12
CA LYS A 54 29.97 -1.33 40.38
C LYS A 54 29.03 -1.05 41.56
N SER A 55 27.71 -1.04 41.34
CA SER A 55 26.74 -0.85 42.42
C SER A 55 26.80 -2.01 43.41
N GLU A 56 26.90 -1.70 44.71
CA GLU A 56 26.85 -2.70 45.78
C GLU A 56 25.47 -3.36 45.87
N ASN A 57 24.40 -2.61 45.56
CA ASN A 57 23.04 -3.12 45.55
C ASN A 57 22.85 -4.16 44.42
N PRO A 58 22.56 -5.45 44.76
CA PRO A 58 22.35 -6.51 43.78
C PRO A 58 21.14 -6.27 42.87
N ALA A 59 20.08 -5.63 43.38
CA ALA A 59 18.88 -5.32 42.61
C ALA A 59 19.18 -4.31 41.50
N VAL A 60 19.94 -3.25 41.81
CA VAL A 60 20.38 -2.26 40.80
C VAL A 60 21.20 -2.92 39.70
N ARG A 61 22.13 -3.82 40.05
CA ARG A 61 22.92 -4.57 39.05
C ARG A 61 22.03 -5.43 38.16
N SER A 62 21.08 -6.15 38.74
CA SER A 62 20.15 -7.01 37.99
C SER A 62 19.26 -6.19 37.06
N ILE A 63 18.57 -5.17 37.58
CA ILE A 63 17.67 -4.30 36.80
C ILE A 63 18.43 -3.63 35.65
N MET A 64 19.58 -3.01 35.94
CA MET A 64 20.33 -2.30 34.90
C MET A 64 20.93 -3.24 33.86
N SER A 65 21.23 -4.49 34.21
CA SER A 65 21.66 -5.49 33.22
C SER A 65 20.55 -5.82 32.22
N TRP A 66 19.30 -5.94 32.69
CA TRP A 66 18.13 -6.09 31.81
C TRP A 66 17.88 -4.85 30.97
N VAL A 67 17.96 -3.65 31.56
CA VAL A 67 17.81 -2.38 30.83
C VAL A 67 18.86 -2.27 29.71
N ASP A 68 20.13 -2.51 30.00
CA ASP A 68 21.23 -2.48 29.02
C ASP A 68 20.98 -3.46 27.87
N ALA A 69 20.58 -4.70 28.17
CA ALA A 69 20.25 -5.71 27.17
C ALA A 69 19.06 -5.32 26.29
N ILE A 70 17.99 -4.77 26.88
CA ILE A 70 16.81 -4.31 26.15
C ILE A 70 17.15 -3.11 25.26
N VAL A 71 17.89 -2.13 25.77
CA VAL A 71 18.31 -0.95 24.98
C VAL A 71 19.16 -1.39 23.79
N PHE A 72 20.14 -2.27 23.99
CA PHE A 72 20.94 -2.80 22.91
C PHE A 72 20.08 -3.53 21.86
N ALA A 73 19.18 -4.42 22.31
CA ALA A 73 18.28 -5.14 21.42
C ALA A 73 17.38 -4.19 20.62
N LEU A 74 16.81 -3.16 21.25
CA LEU A 74 15.96 -2.17 20.59
C LEU A 74 16.73 -1.37 19.54
N VAL A 75 17.96 -0.94 19.84
CA VAL A 75 18.81 -0.23 18.87
C VAL A 75 19.17 -1.12 17.68
N ALA A 76 19.54 -2.38 17.95
CA ALA A 76 19.85 -3.34 16.89
C ALA A 76 18.61 -3.63 16.01
N VAL A 77 17.46 -3.89 16.63
CA VAL A 77 16.18 -4.12 15.93
C VAL A 77 15.77 -2.88 15.14
N TYR A 78 15.91 -1.68 15.70
CA TYR A 78 15.63 -0.43 15.00
C TYR A 78 16.51 -0.27 13.76
N PHE A 79 17.81 -0.50 13.88
CA PHE A 79 18.75 -0.45 12.75
C PHE A 79 18.41 -1.48 11.67
N VAL A 80 18.20 -2.74 12.06
CA VAL A 80 17.82 -3.83 11.13
C VAL A 80 16.51 -3.50 10.43
N ASN A 81 15.51 -3.02 11.18
CA ASN A 81 14.22 -2.63 10.63
C ASN A 81 14.33 -1.47 9.66
N ILE A 82 15.21 -0.50 9.87
CA ILE A 82 15.36 0.63 8.95
C ILE A 82 16.08 0.22 7.67
N TYR A 83 17.19 -0.52 7.78
CA TYR A 83 18.11 -0.69 6.65
C TYR A 83 18.06 -2.07 5.99
N VAL A 84 17.65 -3.13 6.69
CA VAL A 84 17.84 -4.50 6.20
C VAL A 84 16.52 -5.14 5.81
N PHE A 85 15.66 -5.45 6.77
CA PHE A 85 14.36 -6.07 6.54
C PHE A 85 13.36 -5.67 7.62
N GLN A 86 12.07 -5.81 7.33
CA GLN A 86 11.01 -5.59 8.31
C GLN A 86 9.90 -6.61 8.10
N ASN A 87 9.19 -6.91 9.19
CA ASN A 87 8.08 -7.87 9.18
C ASN A 87 6.77 -7.15 8.86
N TYR A 88 5.98 -7.74 7.96
CA TYR A 88 4.65 -7.26 7.59
C TYR A 88 3.64 -8.40 7.61
N GLN A 89 2.41 -8.11 7.99
CA GLN A 89 1.29 -9.05 7.89
C GLN A 89 0.41 -8.65 6.71
N ILE A 90 -0.10 -9.62 5.94
CA ILE A 90 -1.11 -9.40 4.91
C ILE A 90 -2.50 -9.34 5.55
N PRO A 91 -3.19 -8.18 5.53
CA PRO A 91 -4.47 -8.02 6.20
C PRO A 91 -5.68 -8.25 5.27
N SER A 92 -5.50 -8.23 3.94
CA SER A 92 -6.58 -8.23 2.96
C SER A 92 -6.30 -9.16 1.77
N SER A 93 -7.35 -9.64 1.11
CA SER A 93 -7.31 -10.61 0.01
C SER A 93 -6.90 -10.02 -1.35
N SER A 94 -6.28 -8.84 -1.37
CA SER A 94 -5.96 -8.15 -2.63
C SER A 94 -4.83 -8.80 -3.46
N LEU A 95 -3.99 -9.60 -2.81
CA LEU A 95 -2.98 -10.46 -3.45
C LEU A 95 -3.29 -11.95 -3.23
N GLU A 96 -4.54 -12.27 -2.88
CA GLU A 96 -4.96 -13.64 -2.56
C GLU A 96 -4.53 -14.61 -3.66
N LYS A 97 -4.21 -15.84 -3.24
CA LYS A 97 -3.53 -16.91 -4.01
C LYS A 97 -2.04 -16.71 -4.25
N SER A 98 -1.55 -15.48 -4.45
CA SER A 98 -0.09 -15.22 -4.44
C SER A 98 0.42 -15.09 -3.00
N LEU A 99 -0.16 -14.16 -2.24
CA LEU A 99 0.07 -13.95 -0.82
C LEU A 99 -1.28 -13.97 -0.10
N LEU A 100 -1.45 -14.88 0.85
CA LEU A 100 -2.73 -15.12 1.49
C LEU A 100 -2.93 -14.19 2.68
N VAL A 101 -4.18 -13.86 2.99
CA VAL A 101 -4.50 -13.19 4.25
C VAL A 101 -3.96 -13.99 5.44
N GLY A 102 -3.25 -13.32 6.34
CA GLY A 102 -2.59 -13.94 7.48
C GLY A 102 -1.18 -14.47 7.20
N ASP A 103 -0.64 -14.28 5.99
CA ASP A 103 0.79 -14.42 5.74
C ASP A 103 1.58 -13.30 6.45
N PHE A 104 2.65 -13.68 7.13
CA PHE A 104 3.65 -12.79 7.71
C PHE A 104 4.94 -12.89 6.90
N LEU A 105 5.40 -11.74 6.42
CA LEU A 105 6.43 -11.62 5.41
C LEU A 105 7.69 -10.98 6.00
N TYR A 106 8.85 -11.54 5.64
CA TYR A 106 10.10 -10.79 5.67
C TYR A 106 10.19 -9.96 4.40
N VAL A 107 10.27 -8.64 4.56
CA VAL A 107 10.40 -7.69 3.45
C VAL A 107 11.80 -7.12 3.44
N SER A 108 12.55 -7.42 2.39
CA SER A 108 13.90 -6.93 2.17
C SER A 108 13.87 -5.48 1.70
N LYS A 109 14.43 -4.58 2.51
CA LYS A 109 14.66 -3.18 2.14
C LYS A 109 15.88 -3.04 1.24
N MET A 110 16.84 -3.96 1.37
CA MET A 110 18.05 -4.01 0.55
C MET A 110 17.76 -4.34 -0.92
N SER A 111 16.66 -5.02 -1.24
CA SER A 111 16.32 -5.39 -2.63
C SER A 111 16.22 -4.18 -3.55
N TYR A 112 15.63 -3.08 -3.06
CA TYR A 112 15.50 -1.82 -3.81
C TYR A 112 16.36 -0.69 -3.23
N GLY A 113 17.13 -0.98 -2.18
CA GLY A 113 17.91 0.01 -1.42
C GLY A 113 17.06 0.66 -0.33
N PRO A 114 17.50 0.68 0.93
CA PRO A 114 16.71 1.25 2.01
C PRO A 114 16.58 2.77 1.85
N ARG A 115 15.45 3.28 2.35
CA ARG A 115 15.23 4.72 2.46
C ARG A 115 15.88 5.22 3.75
N VAL A 116 16.51 6.37 3.66
CA VAL A 116 16.82 7.16 4.85
C VAL A 116 15.47 7.63 5.42
N PRO A 117 15.21 7.44 6.73
CA PRO A 117 13.90 7.73 7.31
C PRO A 117 13.59 9.23 7.21
N ASN A 118 12.45 9.59 6.61
CA ASN A 118 11.99 10.98 6.61
C ASN A 118 11.74 11.47 8.03
N THR A 119 11.31 10.58 8.91
CA THR A 119 11.02 10.86 10.31
C THR A 119 12.01 10.13 11.22
N PRO A 120 13.21 10.68 11.45
CA PRO A 120 14.28 10.00 12.19
C PRO A 120 13.98 9.78 13.67
N LEU A 121 13.18 10.66 14.27
CA LEU A 121 12.83 10.60 15.67
C LEU A 121 11.43 9.99 15.81
N SER A 122 11.42 8.66 15.91
CA SER A 122 10.21 7.85 16.06
C SER A 122 10.42 6.67 16.99
N MET A 123 9.36 6.26 17.69
CA MET A 123 9.35 5.07 18.52
C MET A 123 9.58 3.81 17.66
N PRO A 124 10.56 2.96 18.00
CA PRO A 124 10.73 1.67 17.34
C PRO A 124 9.45 0.85 17.39
N LEU A 125 9.19 0.08 16.33
CA LEU A 125 8.07 -0.87 16.24
C LEU A 125 6.65 -0.26 16.23
N ALA A 126 6.51 1.08 16.23
CA ALA A 126 5.23 1.76 16.11
C ALA A 126 5.16 2.56 14.80
N GLN A 127 4.19 2.23 13.93
CA GLN A 127 4.09 2.82 12.58
C GLN A 127 3.75 4.31 12.64
N HIS A 128 2.54 4.66 13.12
CA HIS A 128 2.07 6.05 13.21
C HIS A 128 1.53 6.46 14.58
N THR A 129 1.06 5.50 15.39
CA THR A 129 0.42 5.76 16.70
C THR A 129 0.99 4.83 17.77
N LEU A 130 1.12 5.33 19.00
CA LEU A 130 1.52 4.53 20.15
C LEU A 130 0.36 3.63 20.63
N PRO A 131 0.56 2.31 20.83
CA PRO A 131 -0.51 1.36 21.16
C PRO A 131 -1.30 1.64 22.45
N VAL A 132 -0.81 2.49 23.36
CA VAL A 132 -1.42 2.76 24.67
C VAL A 132 -1.97 4.18 24.80
N PHE A 133 -1.23 5.17 24.31
CA PHE A 133 -1.57 6.58 24.51
C PHE A 133 -2.38 7.18 23.36
N ASN A 134 -2.56 6.43 22.26
CA ASN A 134 -3.22 6.88 21.04
C ASN A 134 -2.66 8.21 20.47
N THR A 135 -1.41 8.54 20.81
CA THR A 135 -0.68 9.72 20.30
C THR A 135 0.25 9.30 19.16
N LYS A 136 0.75 10.29 18.39
CA LYS A 136 1.74 10.04 17.33
C LYS A 136 2.94 9.26 17.86
N SER A 137 3.41 8.27 17.09
CA SER A 137 4.63 7.49 17.42
C SER A 137 5.92 8.21 17.03
N TYR A 138 5.83 9.46 16.55
CA TYR A 138 6.93 10.23 16.03
C TYR A 138 6.75 11.72 16.34
N ILE A 139 7.85 12.48 16.29
CA ILE A 139 7.81 13.93 16.36
C ILE A 139 7.88 14.55 14.95
N GLU A 140 7.25 15.70 14.78
CA GLU A 140 7.12 16.34 13.45
C GLU A 140 8.41 17.01 12.97
N TRP A 141 9.32 17.33 13.88
CA TRP A 141 10.60 17.94 13.55
C TRP A 141 11.72 17.26 14.34
N PRO A 142 12.88 16.95 13.72
CA PRO A 142 13.25 17.24 12.33
C PRO A 142 12.67 16.23 11.34
N GLN A 143 12.39 16.69 10.11
CA GLN A 143 12.10 15.82 8.95
C GLN A 143 13.21 15.93 7.92
N TRP A 144 13.53 14.82 7.28
CA TRP A 144 14.53 14.74 6.21
C TRP A 144 13.87 14.53 4.85
N GLU A 145 14.47 15.11 3.81
CA GLU A 145 14.05 14.89 2.43
C GLU A 145 14.25 13.43 2.01
N TYR A 146 13.48 13.01 1.00
CA TYR A 146 13.61 11.66 0.45
C TYR A 146 15.03 11.40 -0.03
N LYS A 147 15.57 10.30 0.47
CA LYS A 147 16.85 9.78 0.02
C LYS A 147 16.85 8.26 0.11
N ARG A 148 17.26 7.63 -0.99
CA ARG A 148 17.46 6.19 -1.09
C ARG A 148 18.93 5.88 -1.26
N VAL A 149 19.42 4.91 -0.51
CA VAL A 149 20.81 4.46 -0.61
C VAL A 149 20.88 3.26 -1.57
N PRO A 150 22.04 2.95 -2.18
CA PRO A 150 22.16 1.83 -3.10
C PRO A 150 21.77 0.49 -2.45
N GLY A 151 20.92 -0.27 -3.14
CA GLY A 151 20.57 -1.66 -2.80
C GLY A 151 21.07 -2.66 -3.84
N PHE A 152 20.45 -3.84 -3.87
CA PHE A 152 20.80 -4.92 -4.81
C PHE A 152 20.17 -4.77 -6.20
N GLY A 153 19.20 -3.88 -6.38
CA GLY A 153 18.52 -3.68 -7.65
C GLY A 153 17.47 -2.57 -7.61
N LYS A 154 16.61 -2.56 -8.64
CA LYS A 154 15.44 -1.69 -8.78
C LYS A 154 14.18 -2.54 -8.84
N VAL A 155 13.02 -1.91 -8.67
CA VAL A 155 11.72 -2.54 -8.89
C VAL A 155 11.65 -3.05 -10.34
N LYS A 156 11.17 -4.28 -10.52
CA LYS A 156 10.98 -4.89 -11.83
C LYS A 156 9.50 -5.15 -12.09
N LEU A 157 9.16 -5.26 -13.36
CA LEU A 157 7.84 -5.72 -13.78
C LEU A 157 7.54 -7.08 -13.13
N ASN A 158 6.31 -7.24 -12.64
CA ASN A 158 5.79 -8.38 -11.90
C ASN A 158 6.36 -8.61 -10.50
N ASP A 159 7.27 -7.78 -9.98
CA ASP A 159 7.65 -7.85 -8.57
C ASP A 159 6.43 -7.60 -7.67
N ILE A 160 6.31 -8.36 -6.58
CA ILE A 160 5.46 -7.95 -5.45
C ILE A 160 6.25 -6.92 -4.62
N VAL A 161 5.64 -5.78 -4.34
CA VAL A 161 6.29 -4.63 -3.70
C VAL A 161 5.49 -4.20 -2.48
N VAL A 162 6.20 -3.94 -1.38
CA VAL A 162 5.64 -3.22 -0.24
C VAL A 162 5.95 -1.74 -0.41
N PHE A 163 4.94 -0.89 -0.24
CA PHE A 163 5.06 0.55 -0.35
C PHE A 163 4.11 1.26 0.60
N ASN A 164 4.41 2.51 0.93
CA ASN A 164 3.52 3.37 1.69
C ASN A 164 2.34 3.84 0.82
N PHE A 165 1.14 3.96 1.38
CA PHE A 165 -0.06 4.32 0.64
C PHE A 165 0.04 5.75 0.06
N PRO A 166 -0.02 5.95 -1.27
CA PRO A 166 0.20 7.26 -1.87
C PRO A 166 -0.88 8.31 -1.53
N ALA A 167 -2.12 7.89 -1.34
CA ALA A 167 -3.23 8.75 -0.94
C ALA A 167 -3.47 8.82 0.58
N GLY A 168 -2.56 8.23 1.37
CA GLY A 168 -2.59 8.27 2.84
C GLY A 168 -1.90 9.48 3.46
N ASP A 169 -1.63 10.53 2.68
CA ASP A 169 -0.98 11.76 3.15
C ASP A 169 -1.88 12.59 4.06
N THR A 170 -3.18 12.61 3.79
CA THR A 170 -4.20 13.31 4.57
C THR A 170 -5.25 12.31 4.99
N VAL A 171 -5.59 12.27 6.28
CA VAL A 171 -6.50 11.26 6.85
C VAL A 171 -7.47 11.92 7.83
N ALA A 172 -8.74 11.54 7.74
CA ALA A 172 -9.73 11.78 8.79
C ALA A 172 -9.71 10.60 9.77
N THR A 173 -9.41 10.83 11.05
CA THR A 173 -9.07 9.74 11.99
C THR A 173 -10.19 8.72 12.24
N ASN A 174 -11.45 9.08 12.01
CA ASN A 174 -12.58 8.14 12.12
C ASN A 174 -12.86 7.38 10.82
N PHE A 175 -12.25 7.79 9.69
CA PHE A 175 -12.46 7.21 8.35
C PHE A 175 -11.12 6.83 7.69
N GLN A 176 -10.25 6.14 8.42
CA GLN A 176 -8.90 5.79 7.93
C GLN A 176 -8.91 4.73 6.82
N GLN A 177 -10.04 4.05 6.58
CA GLN A 177 -10.19 3.02 5.55
C GLN A 177 -10.36 3.61 4.14
N THR A 178 -10.68 4.91 4.03
CA THR A 178 -10.89 5.61 2.76
C THR A 178 -9.95 6.79 2.67
N ASP A 179 -9.35 7.02 1.50
CA ASP A 179 -8.50 8.20 1.32
C ASP A 179 -9.32 9.49 1.43
N PHE A 180 -8.70 10.54 1.97
CA PHE A 180 -9.39 11.81 2.22
C PHE A 180 -9.91 12.48 0.94
N TYR A 181 -9.29 12.22 -0.21
CA TYR A 181 -9.67 12.85 -1.47
C TYR A 181 -10.99 12.31 -1.99
N THR A 182 -11.11 10.99 -2.04
CA THR A 182 -12.34 10.28 -2.38
C THR A 182 -13.43 10.58 -1.35
N LEU A 183 -13.10 10.54 -0.06
CA LEU A 183 -14.06 10.86 1.00
C LEU A 183 -14.65 12.27 0.82
N ALA A 184 -13.80 13.29 0.67
CA ALA A 184 -14.27 14.65 0.49
C ALA A 184 -15.07 14.83 -0.81
N TYR A 185 -14.66 14.19 -1.91
CA TYR A 185 -15.39 14.25 -3.16
C TYR A 185 -16.80 13.63 -3.04
N GLU A 186 -16.90 12.43 -2.46
CA GLU A 186 -18.18 11.72 -2.32
C GLU A 186 -19.12 12.39 -1.31
N GLU A 187 -18.61 12.85 -0.17
CA GLU A 187 -19.41 13.62 0.80
C GLU A 187 -19.94 14.92 0.19
N GLY A 188 -19.10 15.62 -0.56
CA GLY A 188 -19.52 16.81 -1.30
C GLY A 188 -20.58 16.51 -2.34
N LYS A 189 -20.37 15.49 -3.17
CA LYS A 189 -21.32 15.04 -4.20
C LYS A 189 -22.69 14.66 -3.60
N ARG A 190 -22.73 13.99 -2.45
CA ARG A 190 -23.97 13.64 -1.73
C ARG A 190 -24.75 14.86 -1.25
N ALA A 191 -24.07 15.96 -0.96
CA ALA A 191 -24.73 17.20 -0.54
C ALA A 191 -25.48 17.90 -1.68
N TYR A 192 -25.21 17.55 -2.94
CA TYR A 192 -25.92 18.12 -4.10
C TYR A 192 -26.99 17.15 -4.62
N PRO A 193 -28.29 17.53 -4.59
CA PRO A 193 -29.39 16.62 -4.91
C PRO A 193 -29.50 16.30 -6.41
N ASN A 194 -28.98 17.16 -7.28
CA ASN A 194 -29.10 17.02 -8.72
C ASN A 194 -27.89 16.29 -9.30
N LYS A 195 -28.13 15.18 -10.00
CA LYS A 195 -27.08 14.47 -10.73
C LYS A 195 -26.59 15.33 -11.89
N VAL A 196 -25.29 15.62 -11.92
CA VAL A 196 -24.63 16.30 -13.03
C VAL A 196 -24.21 15.28 -14.06
N ASN A 197 -24.64 15.46 -15.31
CA ASN A 197 -24.21 14.61 -16.42
C ASN A 197 -22.82 15.02 -16.90
N MET A 198 -21.79 14.37 -16.36
CA MET A 198 -20.37 14.66 -16.68
C MET A 198 -20.03 14.49 -18.16
N ASP A 199 -20.77 13.65 -18.90
CA ASP A 199 -20.57 13.43 -20.34
C ASP A 199 -20.86 14.65 -21.19
N SER A 200 -21.73 15.55 -20.72
CA SER A 200 -22.13 16.75 -21.44
C SER A 200 -21.19 17.94 -21.22
N LEU A 201 -20.18 17.79 -20.36
CA LEU A 201 -19.34 18.88 -19.88
C LEU A 201 -17.97 18.93 -20.57
N THR A 202 -17.48 20.14 -20.83
CA THR A 202 -16.08 20.38 -21.23
C THR A 202 -15.11 20.04 -20.09
N ARG A 203 -13.81 19.89 -20.38
CA ARG A 203 -12.79 19.61 -19.35
C ARG A 203 -12.76 20.67 -18.25
N LYS A 204 -12.83 21.96 -18.61
CA LYS A 204 -12.93 23.06 -17.65
C LYS A 204 -14.19 22.96 -16.77
N GLN A 205 -15.33 22.59 -17.36
CA GLN A 205 -16.58 22.38 -16.61
C GLN A 205 -16.49 21.15 -15.68
N GLN A 206 -15.92 20.04 -16.13
CA GLN A 206 -15.70 18.85 -15.29
C GLN A 206 -14.82 19.17 -14.07
N ARG A 207 -13.72 19.93 -14.27
CA ARG A 207 -12.88 20.42 -13.17
C ARG A 207 -13.68 21.31 -12.22
N THR A 208 -14.48 22.23 -12.74
CA THR A 208 -15.32 23.12 -11.90
C THR A 208 -16.29 22.33 -11.02
N VAL A 209 -16.91 21.27 -11.56
CA VAL A 209 -17.80 20.38 -10.79
C VAL A 209 -17.03 19.60 -9.73
N TYR A 210 -15.85 19.09 -10.08
CA TYR A 210 -14.96 18.44 -9.11
C TYR A 210 -14.59 19.39 -7.97
N ASP A 211 -14.13 20.60 -8.27
CA ASP A 211 -13.73 21.60 -7.29
C ASP A 211 -14.91 21.97 -6.38
N LEU A 212 -16.12 22.09 -6.93
CA LEU A 212 -17.33 22.33 -6.17
C LEU A 212 -17.60 21.21 -5.15
N TYR A 213 -17.62 19.95 -5.60
CA TYR A 213 -17.86 18.80 -4.73
C TYR A 213 -16.75 18.64 -3.70
N TYR A 214 -15.50 18.61 -4.14
CA TYR A 214 -14.35 18.41 -3.27
C TYR A 214 -14.24 19.48 -2.19
N ASN A 215 -14.44 20.77 -2.53
CA ASN A 215 -14.40 21.85 -1.54
C ASN A 215 -15.59 21.78 -0.57
N ALA A 216 -16.79 21.48 -1.05
CA ALA A 216 -17.97 21.32 -0.19
C ALA A 216 -17.78 20.18 0.82
N GLY A 217 -17.33 19.00 0.37
CA GLY A 217 -17.11 17.88 1.27
C GLY A 217 -15.92 18.10 2.20
N ARG A 218 -14.84 18.76 1.76
CA ARG A 218 -13.76 19.18 2.68
C ARG A 218 -14.26 20.09 3.79
N ASN A 219 -15.12 21.05 3.48
CA ASN A 219 -15.71 21.95 4.46
C ASN A 219 -16.64 21.20 5.42
N LEU A 220 -17.43 20.25 4.91
CA LEU A 220 -18.27 19.36 5.72
C LEU A 220 -17.41 18.54 6.71
N ILE A 221 -16.35 17.90 6.22
CA ILE A 221 -15.47 17.08 7.07
C ILE A 221 -14.83 17.93 8.18
N ARG A 222 -14.29 19.11 7.82
CA ARG A 222 -13.67 20.04 8.77
C ARG A 222 -14.62 20.59 9.82
N SER A 223 -15.86 20.85 9.44
CA SER A 223 -16.88 21.41 10.34
C SER A 223 -17.52 20.37 11.25
N ASN A 224 -17.27 19.07 11.02
CA ASN A 224 -17.88 17.96 11.77
C ASN A 224 -16.84 17.01 12.40
N PRO A 225 -15.94 17.50 13.28
CA PRO A 225 -14.90 16.67 13.90
C PRO A 225 -15.45 15.54 14.77
N ARG A 226 -16.69 15.64 15.28
CA ARG A 226 -17.33 14.53 16.00
C ARG A 226 -17.57 13.31 15.11
N MET A 227 -17.91 13.55 13.84
CA MET A 227 -18.18 12.48 12.87
C MET A 227 -16.88 11.97 12.27
N TYR A 228 -16.06 12.87 11.73
CA TYR A 228 -14.89 12.49 10.93
C TYR A 228 -13.58 12.39 11.72
N GLY A 229 -13.55 12.89 12.95
CA GLY A 229 -12.36 12.95 13.77
C GLY A 229 -11.44 14.10 13.36
N ASP A 230 -10.17 14.00 13.76
CA ASP A 230 -9.14 14.98 13.41
C ASP A 230 -8.68 14.77 11.96
N ILE A 231 -8.28 15.86 11.31
CA ILE A 231 -7.61 15.80 10.01
C ILE A 231 -6.11 15.83 10.25
N VAL A 232 -5.44 14.71 9.99
CA VAL A 232 -4.01 14.56 10.22
C VAL A 232 -3.26 14.43 8.89
N ILE A 233 -2.10 15.06 8.83
CA ILE A 233 -1.15 14.93 7.73
C ILE A 233 -0.02 13.99 8.16
N ARG A 234 0.38 13.06 7.28
CA ARG A 234 1.38 12.03 7.57
C ARG A 234 2.55 12.09 6.58
N PRO A 235 3.80 12.10 7.08
CA PRO A 235 4.97 11.93 6.23
C PRO A 235 4.96 10.52 5.60
N VAL A 236 5.63 10.38 4.46
CA VAL A 236 5.56 9.17 3.61
C VAL A 236 5.87 7.89 4.40
N ASP A 237 6.90 7.90 5.22
CA ASP A 237 7.33 6.75 6.02
C ASP A 237 6.38 6.37 7.17
N ARG A 238 5.35 7.19 7.44
CA ARG A 238 4.32 6.98 8.47
C ARG A 238 2.94 6.68 7.92
N ARG A 239 2.79 6.57 6.60
CA ARG A 239 1.53 6.13 5.98
C ARG A 239 1.39 4.61 6.10
N GLU A 240 0.17 4.13 5.88
CA GLU A 240 -0.18 2.72 5.80
C GLU A 240 0.69 1.99 4.77
N ASN A 241 0.95 0.71 4.99
CA ASN A 241 1.71 -0.10 4.06
C ASN A 241 0.77 -0.95 3.22
N TYR A 242 1.00 -0.97 1.91
CA TYR A 242 0.28 -1.79 0.95
C TYR A 242 1.26 -2.74 0.28
N VAL A 243 0.75 -3.92 -0.08
CA VAL A 243 1.51 -4.92 -0.83
C VAL A 243 0.75 -5.20 -2.13
N LYS A 244 1.39 -4.96 -3.27
CA LYS A 244 0.80 -5.14 -4.60
C LYS A 244 1.85 -5.61 -5.60
N ARG A 245 1.41 -6.04 -6.78
CA ARG A 245 2.29 -6.36 -7.90
C ARG A 245 2.58 -5.11 -8.72
N CYS A 246 3.84 -4.89 -9.07
CA CYS A 246 4.26 -3.86 -10.02
C CYS A 246 3.93 -4.33 -11.43
N VAL A 247 2.96 -3.66 -12.07
CA VAL A 247 2.51 -4.00 -13.43
C VAL A 247 2.92 -2.97 -14.48
N GLY A 248 3.50 -1.84 -14.09
CA GLY A 248 4.08 -0.85 -14.99
C GLY A 248 5.24 -0.11 -14.33
N LEU A 249 6.30 0.12 -15.11
CA LEU A 249 7.54 0.76 -14.70
C LEU A 249 7.63 2.23 -15.17
N PRO A 250 8.58 3.01 -14.65
CA PRO A 250 8.80 4.38 -15.10
C PRO A 250 9.06 4.43 -16.61
N GLY A 251 8.29 5.24 -17.33
CA GLY A 251 8.41 5.43 -18.78
C GLY A 251 7.47 4.55 -19.61
N ASP A 252 6.87 3.52 -19.02
CA ASP A 252 5.92 2.63 -19.69
C ASP A 252 4.58 3.34 -19.99
N THR A 253 3.89 2.91 -21.05
CA THR A 253 2.48 3.26 -21.29
C THR A 253 1.57 2.08 -20.94
N LEU A 254 0.77 2.23 -19.88
CA LEU A 254 -0.14 1.21 -19.40
C LEU A 254 -1.54 1.36 -20.00
N GLN A 255 -2.12 0.23 -20.43
CA GLN A 255 -3.52 0.14 -20.84
C GLN A 255 -4.12 -1.18 -20.38
N ILE A 256 -5.39 -1.17 -19.96
CA ILE A 256 -6.14 -2.38 -19.62
C ILE A 256 -7.29 -2.53 -20.63
N LYS A 257 -7.44 -3.71 -21.23
CA LYS A 257 -8.54 -4.04 -22.14
C LYS A 257 -9.14 -5.37 -21.72
N LYS A 258 -10.43 -5.39 -21.37
CA LYS A 258 -11.14 -6.60 -20.90
C LYS A 258 -10.35 -7.37 -19.82
N GLY A 259 -9.77 -6.64 -18.86
CA GLY A 259 -8.97 -7.19 -17.76
C GLY A 259 -7.51 -7.57 -18.10
N GLN A 260 -7.13 -7.58 -19.38
CA GLN A 260 -5.76 -7.83 -19.82
C GLN A 260 -4.93 -6.54 -19.77
N VAL A 261 -3.75 -6.59 -19.12
CA VAL A 261 -2.81 -5.47 -19.06
C VAL A 261 -1.90 -5.47 -20.29
N TYR A 262 -1.68 -4.27 -20.84
CA TYR A 262 -0.78 -3.97 -21.94
C TYR A 262 0.22 -2.90 -21.48
N ILE A 263 1.49 -3.12 -21.82
CA ILE A 263 2.58 -2.15 -21.65
C ILE A 263 3.15 -1.83 -23.03
N ASP A 264 3.15 -0.56 -23.39
CA ASP A 264 3.58 -0.06 -24.71
C ASP A 264 2.90 -0.79 -25.87
N GLY A 265 1.60 -1.05 -25.70
CA GLY A 265 0.77 -1.77 -26.68
C GLY A 265 0.96 -3.29 -26.70
N LYS A 266 1.87 -3.86 -25.91
CA LYS A 266 2.12 -5.31 -25.82
C LYS A 266 1.44 -5.91 -24.59
N ALA A 267 0.71 -7.00 -24.77
CA ALA A 267 0.11 -7.72 -23.65
C ALA A 267 1.21 -8.31 -22.76
N ILE A 268 1.11 -8.10 -21.45
CA ILE A 268 2.01 -8.72 -20.47
C ILE A 268 1.37 -9.99 -19.89
N GLU A 269 2.19 -10.90 -19.39
CA GLU A 269 1.70 -12.09 -18.70
C GLU A 269 0.96 -11.69 -17.42
N ASN A 270 -0.29 -12.12 -17.28
CA ASN A 270 -1.05 -11.96 -16.04
C ASN A 270 -0.57 -12.98 -14.99
N PRO A 271 -0.71 -12.67 -13.69
CA PRO A 271 -0.47 -13.65 -12.63
C PRO A 271 -1.32 -14.91 -12.85
N THR A 272 -0.73 -16.08 -12.68
CA THR A 272 -1.40 -17.37 -12.92
C THR A 272 -2.67 -17.54 -12.08
N GLU A 273 -2.61 -17.12 -10.82
CA GLU A 273 -3.72 -17.21 -9.86
C GLU A 273 -4.46 -15.87 -9.69
N MET A 274 -4.41 -15.01 -10.71
CA MET A 274 -5.20 -13.78 -10.75
C MET A 274 -6.69 -14.09 -10.61
N GLN A 275 -7.41 -13.27 -9.84
CA GLN A 275 -8.84 -13.41 -9.61
C GLN A 275 -9.63 -12.23 -10.19
N PHE A 276 -10.83 -12.54 -10.66
CA PHE A 276 -11.90 -11.59 -10.95
C PHE A 276 -13.14 -11.95 -10.13
N ASN A 277 -14.03 -11.00 -9.92
CA ASN A 277 -15.29 -11.24 -9.24
C ASN A 277 -16.35 -11.76 -10.21
N TYR A 278 -17.14 -12.72 -9.74
CA TYR A 278 -18.23 -13.32 -10.48
C TYR A 278 -19.47 -13.45 -9.62
N PHE A 279 -20.63 -13.28 -10.23
CA PHE A 279 -21.90 -13.76 -9.73
C PHE A 279 -22.10 -15.21 -10.19
N VAL A 280 -22.25 -16.13 -9.24
CA VAL A 280 -22.35 -17.58 -9.44
C VAL A 280 -23.72 -18.02 -8.96
N GLN A 281 -24.63 -18.31 -9.88
CA GLN A 281 -25.96 -18.85 -9.57
C GLN A 281 -25.94 -20.37 -9.54
N THR A 282 -26.50 -20.95 -8.48
CA THR A 282 -26.62 -22.41 -8.36
C THR A 282 -27.89 -22.92 -9.05
N THR A 283 -28.08 -24.24 -9.07
CA THR A 283 -29.30 -24.87 -9.57
C THR A 283 -30.44 -24.91 -8.54
N GLY A 284 -30.18 -24.45 -7.31
CA GLY A 284 -31.08 -24.51 -6.17
C GLY A 284 -30.33 -24.83 -4.86
N PRO A 285 -29.52 -25.90 -4.79
CA PRO A 285 -28.71 -26.19 -3.62
C PRO A 285 -27.62 -25.13 -3.37
N TYR A 286 -27.23 -24.94 -2.11
CA TYR A 286 -26.09 -24.11 -1.73
C TYR A 286 -24.76 -24.77 -2.09
N ILE A 287 -23.72 -23.95 -2.32
CA ILE A 287 -22.34 -24.44 -2.38
C ILE A 287 -21.93 -24.83 -0.95
N THR A 288 -21.40 -26.03 -0.76
CA THR A 288 -21.03 -26.51 0.57
C THR A 288 -19.73 -25.87 1.06
N ASP A 289 -19.57 -25.77 2.38
CA ASP A 289 -18.33 -25.30 3.01
C ASP A 289 -17.10 -26.08 2.53
N ASP A 290 -17.22 -27.39 2.33
CA ASP A 290 -16.12 -28.23 1.84
C ASP A 290 -15.71 -27.86 0.42
N MET A 291 -16.66 -27.57 -0.47
CA MET A 291 -16.34 -27.07 -1.81
C MET A 291 -15.64 -25.72 -1.76
N PHE A 292 -16.08 -24.79 -0.89
CA PHE A 292 -15.36 -23.53 -0.70
C PHE A 292 -13.94 -23.74 -0.18
N ARG A 293 -13.74 -24.69 0.74
CA ARG A 293 -12.42 -25.07 1.25
C ARG A 293 -11.52 -25.67 0.16
N GLU A 294 -12.06 -26.54 -0.69
CA GLU A 294 -11.32 -27.14 -1.81
C GLU A 294 -10.92 -26.09 -2.86
N LEU A 295 -11.79 -25.12 -3.12
CA LEU A 295 -11.47 -23.94 -3.96
C LEU A 295 -10.57 -22.93 -3.22
N GLY A 296 -10.39 -23.08 -1.92
CA GLY A 296 -9.64 -22.17 -1.06
C GLY A 296 -10.24 -20.75 -0.99
N ILE A 297 -11.55 -20.60 -1.12
CA ILE A 297 -12.22 -19.30 -1.03
C ILE A 297 -12.49 -19.01 0.45
N SER A 298 -11.97 -17.89 0.96
CA SER A 298 -12.12 -17.53 2.37
C SER A 298 -13.56 -17.17 2.73
N LYS A 299 -13.96 -17.31 3.99
CA LYS A 299 -15.34 -17.03 4.43
C LYS A 299 -15.77 -15.59 4.17
N GLU A 300 -14.86 -14.63 4.28
CA GLU A 300 -15.15 -13.21 3.96
C GLU A 300 -15.36 -12.94 2.47
N ASP A 301 -14.98 -13.89 1.61
CA ASP A 301 -15.14 -13.82 0.16
C ASP A 301 -16.40 -14.57 -0.32
N GLN A 302 -17.15 -15.21 0.59
CA GLN A 302 -18.34 -16.01 0.29
C GLN A 302 -19.63 -15.18 0.46
N THR A 303 -19.77 -14.12 -0.32
CA THR A 303 -20.96 -13.24 -0.20
C THR A 303 -22.17 -13.87 -0.89
N LEU A 304 -23.24 -14.14 -0.16
CA LEU A 304 -24.51 -14.63 -0.72
C LEU A 304 -25.45 -13.46 -1.02
N MET A 305 -25.71 -13.21 -2.30
CA MET A 305 -26.47 -12.05 -2.77
C MET A 305 -27.99 -12.22 -2.61
N THR A 306 -28.48 -13.47 -2.58
CA THR A 306 -29.91 -13.77 -2.44
C THR A 306 -30.47 -13.52 -1.04
N ASP A 307 -29.60 -13.46 -0.03
CA ASP A 307 -29.99 -13.18 1.35
C ASP A 307 -30.07 -11.66 1.63
N GLY A 308 -29.57 -10.83 0.70
CA GLY A 308 -29.58 -9.38 0.81
C GLY A 308 -30.88 -8.75 0.32
N LEU A 309 -31.46 -7.85 1.11
CA LEU A 309 -32.59 -7.03 0.68
C LEU A 309 -32.21 -6.21 -0.57
N GLY A 310 -32.97 -6.35 -1.66
CA GLY A 310 -32.93 -5.44 -2.81
C GLY A 310 -32.05 -5.82 -3.99
N TRP A 311 -31.38 -6.99 -4.01
CA TRP A 311 -30.53 -7.41 -5.14
C TRP A 311 -31.26 -8.21 -6.22
N GLU A 312 -32.46 -8.74 -5.92
CA GLU A 312 -33.15 -9.68 -6.81
C GLU A 312 -33.38 -9.12 -8.22
N GLU A 313 -33.83 -7.86 -8.33
CA GLU A 313 -34.07 -7.22 -9.62
C GLU A 313 -32.79 -7.12 -10.45
N ASN A 314 -31.70 -6.63 -9.86
CA ASN A 314 -30.39 -6.53 -10.55
C ASN A 314 -29.86 -7.91 -10.98
N LEU A 315 -30.04 -8.94 -10.15
CA LEU A 315 -29.63 -10.31 -10.48
C LEU A 315 -30.42 -10.83 -11.69
N ILE A 316 -31.72 -10.59 -11.74
CA ILE A 316 -32.58 -10.98 -12.86
C ILE A 316 -32.22 -10.22 -14.13
N GLU A 317 -31.96 -8.92 -14.06
CA GLU A 317 -31.51 -8.10 -15.20
C GLU A 317 -30.18 -8.60 -15.78
N MET A 318 -29.29 -9.13 -14.93
CA MET A 318 -28.06 -9.79 -15.37
C MET A 318 -28.31 -11.17 -16.02
N GLY A 319 -29.53 -11.72 -15.96
CA GLY A 319 -29.84 -13.06 -16.47
C GLY A 319 -29.56 -14.18 -15.46
N LEU A 320 -29.58 -13.86 -14.17
CA LEU A 320 -29.50 -14.82 -13.06
C LEU A 320 -30.90 -15.00 -12.46
N ASP A 321 -31.85 -15.49 -13.26
CA ASP A 321 -33.28 -15.54 -12.96
C ASP A 321 -33.80 -16.93 -12.53
N ARG A 322 -32.92 -17.92 -12.41
CA ARG A 322 -33.29 -19.30 -12.07
C ARG A 322 -33.98 -19.36 -10.70
N ARG A 323 -35.08 -20.12 -10.63
CA ARG A 323 -35.84 -20.36 -9.40
C ARG A 323 -35.57 -21.74 -8.79
N ASP A 324 -35.62 -21.82 -7.47
CA ASP A 324 -35.59 -23.07 -6.71
C ASP A 324 -36.95 -23.81 -6.77
N ALA A 325 -37.03 -24.99 -6.14
CA ALA A 325 -38.26 -25.79 -6.13
C ALA A 325 -39.44 -25.11 -5.40
N GLN A 326 -39.18 -24.08 -4.60
CA GLN A 326 -40.16 -23.29 -3.87
C GLN A 326 -40.54 -22.00 -4.61
N GLY A 327 -40.00 -21.78 -5.82
CA GLY A 327 -40.26 -20.59 -6.64
C GLY A 327 -39.46 -19.35 -6.23
N ARG A 328 -38.52 -19.47 -5.28
CA ARG A 328 -37.62 -18.37 -4.86
C ARG A 328 -36.42 -18.31 -5.79
N LEU A 329 -35.70 -17.19 -5.82
CA LEU A 329 -34.45 -17.12 -6.59
C LEU A 329 -33.45 -18.16 -6.07
N ALA A 330 -32.86 -18.94 -6.98
CA ALA A 330 -31.81 -19.88 -6.62
C ALA A 330 -30.59 -19.10 -6.08
N PRO A 331 -29.84 -19.65 -5.09
CA PRO A 331 -28.70 -18.99 -4.48
C PRO A 331 -27.73 -18.38 -5.51
N VAL A 332 -27.38 -17.11 -5.31
CA VAL A 332 -26.37 -16.40 -6.10
C VAL A 332 -25.25 -15.92 -5.21
N TYR A 333 -24.05 -16.43 -5.43
CA TYR A 333 -22.86 -16.02 -4.70
C TYR A 333 -22.07 -14.98 -5.49
N HIS A 334 -21.52 -13.98 -4.81
CA HIS A 334 -20.51 -13.08 -5.35
C HIS A 334 -19.13 -13.53 -4.86
N LEU A 335 -18.31 -14.08 -5.78
CA LEU A 335 -17.08 -14.80 -5.45
C LEU A 335 -15.89 -14.31 -6.29
N PRO A 336 -14.70 -14.13 -5.69
CA PRO A 336 -13.46 -13.95 -6.44
C PRO A 336 -12.95 -15.31 -6.95
N LEU A 337 -12.92 -15.50 -8.26
CA LEU A 337 -12.51 -16.76 -8.89
C LEU A 337 -11.23 -16.60 -9.71
N THR A 338 -10.30 -17.54 -9.56
CA THR A 338 -9.24 -17.73 -10.55
C THR A 338 -9.82 -18.42 -11.79
N LYS A 339 -9.07 -18.40 -12.90
CA LYS A 339 -9.48 -19.12 -14.12
C LYS A 339 -9.79 -20.61 -13.85
N LYS A 340 -8.94 -21.28 -13.07
CA LYS A 340 -9.14 -22.69 -12.70
C LYS A 340 -10.41 -22.90 -11.85
N MET A 341 -10.72 -21.99 -10.93
CA MET A 341 -11.93 -22.07 -10.09
C MET A 341 -13.19 -21.86 -10.92
N TYR A 342 -13.16 -20.87 -11.81
CA TYR A 342 -14.24 -20.64 -12.77
C TYR A 342 -14.49 -21.90 -13.62
N GLU A 343 -13.45 -22.51 -14.18
CA GLU A 343 -13.56 -23.74 -14.97
C GLU A 343 -14.12 -24.91 -14.13
N THR A 344 -13.69 -25.05 -12.88
CA THR A 344 -14.18 -26.09 -11.96
C THR A 344 -15.66 -25.92 -11.65
N LEU A 345 -16.09 -24.70 -11.30
CA LEU A 345 -17.49 -24.40 -10.99
C LEU A 345 -18.37 -24.49 -12.24
N SER A 346 -17.95 -23.88 -13.34
CA SER A 346 -18.71 -23.88 -14.60
C SER A 346 -18.85 -25.29 -15.20
N GLY A 347 -17.89 -26.19 -14.96
CA GLY A 347 -17.98 -27.60 -15.33
C GLY A 347 -18.98 -28.41 -14.51
N ASN A 348 -19.31 -27.98 -13.29
CA ASN A 348 -20.28 -28.65 -12.43
C ASN A 348 -21.73 -28.21 -12.74
N LYS A 349 -22.24 -28.60 -13.90
CA LYS A 349 -23.61 -28.25 -14.37
C LYS A 349 -24.74 -28.79 -13.49
N LYS A 350 -24.47 -29.73 -12.60
CA LYS A 350 -25.45 -30.24 -11.62
C LYS A 350 -25.69 -29.22 -10.51
N LEU A 351 -24.66 -28.49 -10.10
CA LEU A 351 -24.73 -27.50 -9.02
C LEU A 351 -24.81 -26.07 -9.53
N ILE A 352 -24.13 -25.72 -10.61
CA ILE A 352 -24.03 -24.36 -11.12
C ILE A 352 -24.87 -24.20 -12.37
N SER A 353 -25.76 -23.20 -12.35
CA SER A 353 -26.64 -22.87 -13.48
C SER A 353 -25.99 -21.85 -14.42
N ASN A 354 -25.51 -20.74 -13.85
CA ASN A 354 -24.92 -19.64 -14.60
C ASN A 354 -23.79 -18.96 -13.81
N ILE A 355 -22.81 -18.41 -14.53
CA ILE A 355 -21.73 -17.61 -13.96
C ILE A 355 -21.53 -16.36 -14.81
N ILE A 356 -21.56 -15.19 -14.18
CA ILE A 356 -21.42 -13.89 -14.84
C ILE A 356 -20.29 -13.11 -14.19
N ILE A 357 -19.38 -12.56 -14.99
CA ILE A 357 -18.32 -11.68 -14.49
C ILE A 357 -18.94 -10.37 -13.97
N GLU A 358 -18.43 -9.86 -12.86
CA GLU A 358 -18.92 -8.60 -12.27
C GLU A 358 -18.84 -7.46 -13.31
N PRO A 359 -19.96 -6.78 -13.62
CA PRO A 359 -19.97 -5.69 -14.59
C PRO A 359 -19.07 -4.51 -14.20
N GLY A 360 -18.61 -3.76 -15.20
CA GLY A 360 -17.73 -2.60 -15.01
C GLY A 360 -18.35 -1.49 -14.15
N GLU A 361 -19.67 -1.41 -14.08
CA GLU A 361 -20.45 -0.43 -13.29
C GLU A 361 -20.17 -0.54 -11.77
N PHE A 362 -19.74 -1.71 -11.30
CA PHE A 362 -19.34 -1.95 -9.91
C PHE A 362 -17.92 -1.46 -9.59
N SER A 363 -17.20 -0.90 -10.55
CA SER A 363 -15.81 -0.46 -10.36
C SER A 363 -15.68 0.72 -9.39
N GLY A 364 -16.75 1.50 -9.20
CA GLY A 364 -16.69 2.73 -8.44
C GLY A 364 -15.92 3.83 -9.17
N GLN A 365 -15.48 4.84 -8.42
CA GLN A 365 -14.79 6.00 -8.99
C GLN A 365 -13.32 5.65 -9.29
N MET A 366 -12.93 5.78 -10.57
CA MET A 366 -11.56 5.57 -11.03
C MET A 366 -10.69 6.83 -10.90
N TYR A 367 -9.38 6.64 -10.77
CA TYR A 367 -8.41 7.71 -10.89
C TYR A 367 -8.34 8.27 -12.33
N PRO A 368 -8.19 9.59 -12.51
CA PRO A 368 -8.24 10.64 -11.49
C PRO A 368 -9.67 11.14 -11.23
N LEU A 369 -9.93 11.66 -10.02
CA LEU A 369 -11.27 12.11 -9.60
C LEU A 369 -11.79 13.32 -10.37
N ASN A 370 -10.89 14.17 -10.88
CA ASN A 370 -11.19 15.43 -11.56
C ASN A 370 -11.25 15.30 -13.09
N LEU A 371 -11.35 14.06 -13.61
CA LEU A 371 -11.51 13.78 -15.04
C LEU A 371 -12.55 12.69 -15.25
N TYR A 372 -13.53 12.93 -16.12
CA TYR A 372 -14.46 11.88 -16.53
C TYR A 372 -13.87 11.08 -17.70
N THR A 373 -13.48 9.83 -17.43
CA THR A 373 -12.74 8.98 -18.38
C THR A 373 -13.56 7.82 -18.95
N LYS A 374 -14.68 7.48 -18.31
CA LYS A 374 -15.44 6.21 -18.53
C LYS A 374 -14.61 4.95 -18.30
N TRP A 375 -13.48 5.06 -17.60
CA TRP A 375 -12.69 3.89 -17.26
C TRP A 375 -13.39 3.05 -16.19
N ASP A 376 -13.13 1.76 -16.25
CA ASP A 376 -13.54 0.76 -15.27
C ASP A 376 -12.33 -0.14 -14.92
N ARG A 377 -12.51 -1.07 -13.97
CA ARG A 377 -11.43 -1.98 -13.51
C ARG A 377 -10.82 -2.83 -14.64
N ASN A 378 -11.56 -3.08 -15.70
CA ASN A 378 -11.25 -3.96 -16.82
C ASN A 378 -10.92 -3.19 -18.12
N ASN A 379 -11.28 -1.92 -18.24
CA ASN A 379 -11.03 -1.06 -19.39
C ASN A 379 -10.50 0.29 -18.90
N TYR A 380 -9.18 0.49 -19.01
CA TYR A 380 -8.49 1.61 -18.38
C TYR A 380 -7.34 2.12 -19.26
N GLY A 381 -7.10 3.43 -19.23
CA GLY A 381 -6.03 4.06 -20.00
C GLY A 381 -6.30 4.18 -21.50
N PRO A 382 -5.28 4.42 -22.32
CA PRO A 382 -3.85 4.36 -21.98
C PRO A 382 -3.39 5.50 -21.05
N ILE A 383 -2.39 5.24 -20.22
CA ILE A 383 -1.70 6.22 -19.37
C ILE A 383 -0.19 6.01 -19.44
N TRP A 384 0.57 7.07 -19.68
CA TRP A 384 2.02 7.05 -19.57
C TRP A 384 2.46 7.24 -18.11
N ILE A 385 3.33 6.35 -17.62
CA ILE A 385 3.83 6.33 -16.25
C ILE A 385 5.08 7.21 -16.16
N PRO A 386 5.11 8.24 -15.28
CA PRO A 386 6.22 9.17 -15.28
C PRO A 386 7.57 8.55 -14.90
N ALA A 387 8.62 9.00 -15.59
CA ALA A 387 10.01 8.65 -15.31
C ALA A 387 10.80 9.87 -14.87
N LYS A 388 11.76 9.66 -13.96
CA LYS A 388 12.62 10.73 -13.47
C LYS A 388 13.40 11.39 -14.62
N GLY A 389 13.34 12.72 -14.68
CA GLY A 389 14.00 13.53 -15.70
C GLY A 389 13.25 13.59 -17.04
N ALA A 390 12.15 12.86 -17.20
CA ALA A 390 11.31 12.97 -18.39
C ALA A 390 10.42 14.22 -18.30
N THR A 391 10.13 14.81 -19.46
CA THR A 391 9.30 16.01 -19.58
C THR A 391 8.06 15.71 -20.40
N ILE A 392 6.90 16.20 -19.94
CA ILE A 392 5.65 16.16 -20.70
C ILE A 392 5.16 17.58 -21.01
N LYS A 393 4.38 17.70 -22.09
CA LYS A 393 3.53 18.86 -22.30
C LYS A 393 2.25 18.71 -21.49
N LEU A 394 1.88 19.74 -20.74
CA LEU A 394 0.64 19.82 -19.97
C LEU A 394 -0.49 20.38 -20.83
N THR A 395 -1.63 19.71 -20.78
CA THR A 395 -2.88 20.09 -21.46
C THR A 395 -4.05 19.92 -20.50
N GLU A 396 -5.21 20.49 -20.85
CA GLU A 396 -6.42 20.30 -20.03
C GLU A 396 -6.84 18.82 -19.92
N ASP A 397 -6.52 18.00 -20.93
CA ASP A 397 -6.85 16.57 -20.96
C ASP A 397 -5.94 15.71 -20.08
N ASN A 398 -4.65 16.05 -19.96
CA ASN A 398 -3.69 15.23 -19.23
C ASN A 398 -3.33 15.78 -17.85
N LEU A 399 -3.54 17.08 -17.59
CA LEU A 399 -3.20 17.68 -16.30
C LEU A 399 -3.88 16.96 -15.13
N PRO A 400 -5.18 16.59 -15.18
CA PRO A 400 -5.81 15.80 -14.12
C PRO A 400 -5.08 14.49 -13.77
N ILE A 401 -4.45 13.85 -14.76
CA ILE A 401 -3.72 12.57 -14.58
C ILE A 401 -2.39 12.82 -13.85
N TYR A 402 -1.73 13.97 -14.04
CA TYR A 402 -0.37 14.22 -13.52
C TYR A 402 -0.33 15.25 -12.37
N GLU A 403 -1.43 15.93 -12.10
CA GLU A 403 -1.57 16.95 -11.05
C GLU A 403 -1.11 16.46 -9.68
N ARG A 404 -1.46 15.21 -9.32
CA ARG A 404 -1.04 14.62 -8.04
C ARG A 404 0.48 14.43 -7.95
N CYS A 405 1.14 14.09 -9.06
CA CYS A 405 2.60 14.00 -9.11
C CYS A 405 3.24 15.35 -8.86
N ILE A 406 2.77 16.38 -9.54
CA ILE A 406 3.29 17.75 -9.46
C ILE A 406 3.13 18.29 -8.03
N VAL A 407 1.93 18.16 -7.46
CA VAL A 407 1.56 18.82 -6.20
C VAL A 407 1.86 17.96 -4.98
N ALA A 408 1.25 16.78 -4.88
CA ALA A 408 1.27 16.00 -3.63
C ALA A 408 2.57 15.23 -3.42
N TYR A 409 3.25 14.84 -4.51
CA TYR A 409 4.44 14.00 -4.45
C TYR A 409 5.73 14.81 -4.61
N GLU A 410 5.77 15.77 -5.54
CA GLU A 410 6.95 16.61 -5.80
C GLU A 410 6.89 18.01 -5.17
N GLY A 411 5.80 18.33 -4.46
CA GLY A 411 5.73 19.51 -3.59
C GLY A 411 5.60 20.85 -4.31
N ASN A 412 5.22 20.86 -5.59
CA ASN A 412 5.07 22.10 -6.36
C ASN A 412 3.69 22.73 -6.16
N LYS A 413 3.61 24.05 -6.29
CA LYS A 413 2.35 24.78 -6.35
C LYS A 413 1.83 24.80 -7.79
N LEU A 414 0.64 24.27 -8.03
CA LEU A 414 -0.04 24.29 -9.33
C LEU A 414 -1.24 25.25 -9.30
N GLU A 415 -1.36 26.14 -10.29
CA GLU A 415 -2.52 27.00 -10.49
C GLU A 415 -2.96 26.95 -11.96
N VAL A 416 -4.25 26.73 -12.21
CA VAL A 416 -4.85 26.80 -13.55
C VAL A 416 -5.66 28.08 -13.65
N LYS A 417 -5.20 29.02 -14.49
CA LYS A 417 -5.87 30.31 -14.73
C LYS A 417 -6.46 30.33 -16.13
N GLU A 418 -7.28 31.33 -16.45
CA GLU A 418 -7.91 31.44 -17.77
C GLU A 418 -6.90 31.53 -18.92
N ASP A 419 -5.73 32.10 -18.65
CA ASP A 419 -4.70 32.33 -19.65
C ASP A 419 -3.63 31.21 -19.70
N GLY A 420 -3.68 30.22 -18.81
CA GLY A 420 -2.78 29.06 -18.84
C GLY A 420 -2.49 28.41 -17.48
N ILE A 421 -1.54 27.47 -17.50
CA ILE A 421 -1.09 26.70 -16.34
C ILE A 421 0.15 27.39 -15.72
N TYR A 422 0.20 27.44 -14.39
CA TYR A 422 1.30 28.01 -13.63
C TYR A 422 1.84 26.99 -12.64
N ILE A 423 3.16 26.83 -12.61
CA ILE A 423 3.85 25.99 -11.63
C ILE A 423 4.83 26.86 -10.86
N ASN A 424 4.72 26.88 -9.53
CA ASN A 424 5.50 27.74 -8.63
C ASN A 424 5.46 29.24 -9.00
N GLY A 425 4.34 29.69 -9.59
CA GLY A 425 4.13 31.08 -10.00
C GLY A 425 4.59 31.39 -11.43
N GLU A 426 5.27 30.47 -12.10
CA GLU A 426 5.73 30.64 -13.48
C GLU A 426 4.76 30.00 -14.47
N LYS A 427 4.38 30.74 -15.52
CA LYS A 427 3.51 30.24 -16.59
C LYS A 427 4.28 29.21 -17.42
N THR A 428 3.73 28.01 -17.56
CA THR A 428 4.36 26.91 -18.30
C THR A 428 3.31 25.99 -18.92
N ASP A 429 3.66 25.36 -20.04
CA ASP A 429 2.91 24.24 -20.62
C ASP A 429 3.69 22.93 -20.54
N SER A 430 4.71 22.84 -19.68
CA SER A 430 5.53 21.63 -19.53
C SER A 430 5.91 21.35 -18.08
N TYR A 431 6.20 20.08 -17.79
CA TYR A 431 6.67 19.63 -16.48
C TYR A 431 7.70 18.51 -16.61
N THR A 432 8.78 18.61 -15.81
CA THR A 432 9.82 17.59 -15.71
C THR A 432 9.74 16.90 -14.35
N PHE A 433 9.60 15.58 -14.35
CA PHE A 433 9.43 14.80 -13.14
C PHE A 433 10.76 14.59 -12.40
N ASN A 434 10.73 14.72 -11.07
CA ASN A 434 11.88 14.52 -10.18
C ASN A 434 11.99 13.08 -9.65
N MET A 435 10.93 12.28 -9.82
CA MET A 435 10.85 10.92 -9.32
C MET A 435 10.49 9.91 -10.41
N ASP A 436 10.91 8.66 -10.17
CA ASP A 436 10.39 7.50 -10.88
C ASP A 436 9.04 7.10 -10.29
N TYR A 437 8.08 6.72 -11.14
CA TYR A 437 6.74 6.30 -10.74
C TYR A 437 6.42 4.89 -11.21
N TYR A 438 5.53 4.22 -10.49
CA TYR A 438 5.15 2.83 -10.72
C TYR A 438 3.63 2.68 -10.73
N TRP A 439 3.16 1.67 -11.47
CA TRP A 439 1.78 1.24 -11.42
C TRP A 439 1.67 -0.09 -10.69
N MET A 440 0.98 -0.07 -9.56
CA MET A 440 0.81 -1.19 -8.64
C MET A 440 -0.63 -1.71 -8.69
N MET A 441 -0.82 -3.02 -8.88
CA MET A 441 -2.14 -3.68 -8.94
C MET A 441 -2.19 -4.92 -8.05
N GLY A 442 -3.39 -5.22 -7.53
CA GLY A 442 -3.63 -6.49 -6.85
C GLY A 442 -3.79 -7.64 -7.85
N ASP A 443 -3.53 -8.86 -7.38
CA ASP A 443 -3.78 -10.07 -8.16
C ASP A 443 -5.25 -10.47 -8.11
N ASN A 444 -5.95 -10.11 -7.02
CA ASN A 444 -7.39 -10.11 -6.96
C ASN A 444 -7.92 -8.79 -7.55
N ARG A 445 -8.11 -8.77 -8.87
CA ARG A 445 -8.31 -7.56 -9.69
C ARG A 445 -9.56 -6.80 -9.32
N ASP A 446 -10.61 -7.48 -8.87
CA ASP A 446 -11.87 -6.83 -8.51
C ASP A 446 -11.97 -6.52 -7.02
N LYS A 447 -11.17 -7.17 -6.17
CA LYS A 447 -11.09 -6.94 -4.72
C LYS A 447 -9.75 -6.32 -4.30
N SER A 448 -9.32 -5.29 -5.02
CA SER A 448 -8.07 -4.59 -4.75
C SER A 448 -8.22 -3.09 -4.92
N ALA A 449 -8.15 -2.36 -3.81
CA ALA A 449 -7.78 -0.96 -3.85
C ALA A 449 -6.32 -0.89 -4.31
N ASP A 450 -6.08 -0.30 -5.48
CA ASP A 450 -4.79 -0.21 -6.15
C ASP A 450 -4.68 1.02 -7.08
N SER A 451 -3.66 1.10 -7.93
CA SER A 451 -3.34 2.30 -8.72
C SER A 451 -4.47 2.75 -9.65
N ARG A 452 -5.42 1.86 -9.99
CA ARG A 452 -6.64 2.25 -10.72
C ARG A 452 -7.50 3.27 -9.96
N TYR A 453 -7.38 3.32 -8.63
CA TYR A 453 -8.16 4.17 -7.73
C TYR A 453 -7.39 5.42 -7.26
N TRP A 454 -6.09 5.31 -7.01
CA TRP A 454 -5.28 6.40 -6.46
C TRP A 454 -4.16 6.91 -7.38
N GLY A 455 -3.99 6.30 -8.55
CA GLY A 455 -2.96 6.65 -9.51
C GLY A 455 -1.58 6.12 -9.13
N PHE A 456 -0.55 6.90 -9.45
CA PHE A 456 0.84 6.45 -9.41
C PHE A 456 1.40 6.24 -7.99
N VAL A 457 2.34 5.29 -7.89
CA VAL A 457 3.18 5.09 -6.70
C VAL A 457 4.57 5.68 -6.98
N PRO A 458 4.97 6.80 -6.37
CA PRO A 458 6.31 7.36 -6.53
C PRO A 458 7.41 6.52 -5.84
N GLU A 459 8.64 6.65 -6.32
CA GLU A 459 9.79 5.88 -5.81
C GLU A 459 10.07 6.07 -4.32
N ASP A 460 9.71 7.20 -3.73
CA ASP A 460 9.90 7.49 -2.32
C ASP A 460 8.93 6.72 -1.42
N HIS A 461 7.85 6.15 -1.96
CA HIS A 461 6.90 5.31 -1.24
C HIS A 461 7.34 3.84 -1.20
N VAL A 462 8.22 3.40 -2.10
CA VAL A 462 8.67 2.00 -2.17
C VAL A 462 9.45 1.62 -0.90
N VAL A 463 8.97 0.63 -0.16
CA VAL A 463 9.59 0.16 1.09
C VAL A 463 10.59 -0.97 0.82
N GLY A 464 10.18 -2.00 0.08
CA GLY A 464 11.00 -3.17 -0.16
C GLY A 464 10.26 -4.32 -0.86
N LYS A 465 10.96 -5.43 -1.06
CA LYS A 465 10.43 -6.65 -1.71
C LYS A 465 10.12 -7.72 -0.66
N PRO A 466 8.90 -8.28 -0.58
CA PRO A 466 8.65 -9.50 0.17
C PRO A 466 9.51 -10.65 -0.36
N ILE A 467 10.26 -11.31 0.52
CA ILE A 467 11.18 -12.39 0.13
C ILE A 467 10.77 -13.74 0.69
N VAL A 468 10.26 -13.80 1.93
CA VAL A 468 9.95 -15.06 2.62
C VAL A 468 8.67 -14.90 3.42
N VAL A 469 7.78 -15.89 3.35
CA VAL A 469 6.68 -16.05 4.31
C VAL A 469 7.23 -16.79 5.53
N TRP A 470 7.38 -16.12 6.67
CA TRP A 470 7.96 -16.73 7.88
C TRP A 470 6.92 -17.33 8.82
N LEU A 471 5.67 -16.89 8.71
CA LEU A 471 4.52 -17.47 9.39
C LEU A 471 3.30 -17.29 8.48
N SER A 472 2.37 -18.25 8.49
CA SER A 472 1.11 -18.13 7.75
C SER A 472 -0.02 -18.70 8.59
N LEU A 473 -1.00 -17.85 8.90
CA LEU A 473 -2.15 -18.19 9.71
C LEU A 473 -3.43 -18.09 8.90
N ASP A 474 -4.20 -19.16 8.89
CA ASP A 474 -5.53 -19.19 8.30
C ASP A 474 -6.56 -18.60 9.27
N LYS A 475 -7.16 -17.47 8.90
CA LYS A 475 -8.16 -16.82 9.77
C LYS A 475 -9.43 -17.64 9.96
N ASP A 476 -9.79 -18.48 8.99
CA ASP A 476 -11.06 -19.21 8.98
C ASP A 476 -10.99 -20.55 9.74
N ARG A 477 -9.79 -20.95 10.16
CA ARG A 477 -9.52 -22.20 10.89
C ARG A 477 -9.21 -21.97 12.36
N GLY A 478 -9.51 -22.97 13.18
CA GLY A 478 -9.12 -23.03 14.59
C GLY A 478 -7.71 -23.59 14.79
N TRP A 479 -7.11 -23.39 15.97
CA TRP A 479 -5.76 -23.89 16.30
C TRP A 479 -5.60 -25.40 16.11
N PHE A 480 -6.67 -26.17 16.32
CA PHE A 480 -6.70 -27.62 16.17
C PHE A 480 -7.29 -28.09 14.84
N ASP A 481 -7.65 -27.17 13.94
CA ASP A 481 -8.26 -27.43 12.62
C ASP A 481 -7.42 -26.82 11.47
N GLY A 482 -6.10 -26.75 11.66
CA GLY A 482 -5.18 -26.26 10.63
C GLY A 482 -5.05 -24.73 10.55
N LYS A 483 -5.06 -24.02 11.69
CA LYS A 483 -4.73 -22.58 11.76
C LYS A 483 -3.41 -22.25 11.07
N ILE A 484 -2.41 -23.12 11.19
CA ILE A 484 -1.08 -22.88 10.66
C ILE A 484 -0.95 -23.51 9.27
N ARG A 485 -0.66 -22.69 8.25
CA ARG A 485 -0.42 -23.16 6.88
C ARG A 485 1.03 -23.60 6.71
N TRP A 486 1.36 -24.78 7.23
CA TRP A 486 2.73 -25.32 7.28
C TRP A 486 3.45 -25.36 5.94
N ASN A 487 2.74 -25.61 4.84
CA ASN A 487 3.29 -25.62 3.48
C ASN A 487 3.83 -24.26 3.01
N ARG A 488 3.46 -23.16 3.69
CA ARG A 488 3.87 -21.79 3.35
C ARG A 488 5.01 -21.26 4.21
N ILE A 489 5.26 -21.86 5.37
CA ILE A 489 6.28 -21.36 6.32
C ILE A 489 7.69 -21.53 5.75
N PHE A 490 8.49 -20.47 5.88
CA PHE A 490 9.84 -20.31 5.35
C PHE A 490 9.97 -20.55 3.84
N LYS A 491 8.89 -20.34 3.09
CA LYS A 491 8.91 -20.38 1.62
C LYS A 491 9.26 -19.03 1.04
N TRP A 492 10.07 -19.05 -0.02
CA TRP A 492 10.35 -17.87 -0.82
C TRP A 492 9.10 -17.43 -1.56
N VAL A 493 8.81 -16.13 -1.55
CA VAL A 493 7.60 -15.56 -2.17
C VAL A 493 7.54 -15.87 -3.67
N ASP A 494 8.67 -15.73 -4.38
CA ASP A 494 8.73 -15.99 -5.83
C ASP A 494 8.53 -17.49 -6.19
N GLY A 495 8.61 -18.39 -5.20
CA GLY A 495 8.45 -19.84 -5.38
C GLY A 495 7.27 -20.45 -4.61
N ILE A 496 6.44 -19.63 -3.97
CA ILE A 496 5.29 -20.11 -3.20
C ILE A 496 4.14 -20.40 -4.18
N LYS A 497 3.65 -21.64 -4.17
CA LYS A 497 2.47 -22.08 -4.90
C LYS A 497 1.50 -22.72 -3.90
#